data_AF-A0A1M5K579-F1
#
_entry.id   AF-A0A1M5K579-F1
#
_cell.length_a   1.000
_cell.length_b   1.000
_cell.length_c   1.000
_cell.angle_alpha   90.00
_cell.angle_beta   90.00
_cell.angle_gamma   90.00
#
_symmetry.space_group_name_H-M   'P 1'
#
loop_
_entity.id
_entity.type
_entity.pdbx_description
1 polymer ?
#
loop_
_entity_poly.entity_id
_entity_poly.type
_entity_poly.pdbx_seq_one_letter_code
_entity_poly.pdbx_strand_id
1 'polypeptide(L)' 'MFQEIVAFTLLGLALAFLIRKFFFKNKKKKKNCGTDDCGCH' A
#
# COMPACT_ATOMS: atom_id res chain seq x y z
N MET A 1 -13.26 27.34 6.14
CA MET A 1 -12.87 26.84 7.48
C MET A 1 -13.27 25.39 7.75
N PHE A 2 -14.55 25.00 7.85
CA PHE A 2 -14.95 23.60 8.15
C PHE A 2 -14.75 22.62 6.96
N GLN A 3 -15.05 23.06 5.74
CA GLN A 3 -14.95 22.22 4.52
C GLN A 3 -13.49 21.91 4.12
N GLU A 4 -12.57 22.83 4.43
CA GLU A 4 -11.14 22.65 4.17
C GLU A 4 -10.55 21.53 5.04
N ILE A 5 -11.00 21.41 6.29
CA ILE A 5 -10.57 20.34 7.21
C ILE A 5 -10.95 18.97 6.63
N VAL A 6 -12.16 18.83 6.08
CA VAL A 6 -12.62 17.59 5.44
C VAL A 6 -11.78 17.28 4.20
N ALA A 7 -11.50 18.29 3.37
CA ALA A 7 -10.67 18.13 2.18
C ALA A 7 -9.24 17.67 2.52
N PHE A 8 -8.57 18.33 3.46
CA PHE A 8 -7.22 17.93 3.89
C PHE A 8 -7.20 16.56 4.58
N THR A 9 -8.26 16.21 5.32
CA THR A 9 -8.38 14.90 5.97
C THR A 9 -8.55 13.77 4.94
N LEU A 10 -9.40 13.97 3.93
CA LEU A 10 -9.57 13.02 2.81
C LEU A 10 -8.28 12.87 2.00
N LEU A 11 -7.58 13.98 1.73
CA LEU A 11 -6.31 13.98 1.01
C LEU A 11 -5.22 13.22 1.82
N GLY A 12 -5.13 13.49 3.12
CA GLY A 12 -4.24 12.78 4.04
C GLY A 12 -4.54 11.28 4.12
N LEU A 13 -5.82 10.90 4.21
CA LEU A 13 -6.26 9.50 4.22
C LEU A 13 -5.95 8.80 2.89
N ALA A 14 -6.17 9.45 1.75
CA ALA A 14 -5.88 8.89 0.44
C ALA A 14 -4.38 8.63 0.26
N LEU A 15 -3.54 9.60 0.65
CA LEU A 15 -2.08 9.45 0.62
C LEU A 15 -1.60 8.37 1.61
N ALA A 16 -2.12 8.36 2.83
CA ALA A 16 -1.78 7.33 3.82
C ALA A 16 -2.21 5.93 3.36
N PHE A 17 -3.38 5.80 2.72
CA PHE A 17 -3.86 4.56 2.14
C PHE A 17 -2.99 4.10 0.98
N LEU A 18 -2.59 5.00 0.07
CA LEU A 18 -1.69 4.69 -1.04
C LEU A 18 -0.31 4.28 -0.55
N ILE A 19 0.28 5.01 0.41
CA ILE A 19 1.57 4.67 1.02
C ILE A 19 1.47 3.31 1.72
N ARG A 20 0.41 3.07 2.50
CA ARG A 20 0.17 1.78 3.16
C ARG A 20 -0.15 0.65 2.17
N LYS A 21 -0.71 0.94 1.00
CA LYS A 21 -1.01 -0.08 -0.01
C LYS A 21 0.23 -0.48 -0.81
N PHE A 22 1.08 0.48 -1.16
CA PHE A 22 2.26 0.25 -1.99
C PHE A 22 3.52 -0.06 -1.16
N PHE A 23 3.82 0.70 -0.12
CA PHE A 23 5.05 0.51 0.66
C PHE A 23 4.92 -0.55 1.76
N PHE A 24 3.71 -0.77 2.28
CA PHE A 24 3.44 -1.81 3.29
C PHE A 24 3.20 -3.21 2.67
N LYS A 25 3.19 -3.34 1.34
CA LYS A 25 3.15 -4.65 0.65
C LYS A 25 4.48 -5.40 0.68
N ASN A 26 5.58 -4.76 1.11
CA ASN A 26 6.91 -5.37 1.16
C ASN A 26 7.26 -6.02 2.50
N LYS A 27 6.29 -6.31 3.38
CA LYS A 27 6.58 -6.91 4.69
C LYS A 27 5.76 -8.16 5.00
N LYS A 28 5.80 -9.18 4.13
CA LYS A 28 5.69 -10.62 4.45
C LYS A 28 6.32 -11.39 3.26
N LYS A 29 7.35 -12.23 3.36
CA LYS A 29 8.04 -12.87 4.49
C LYS A 29 9.48 -13.19 4.05
N LYS A 30 10.47 -12.99 4.90
CA LYS A 30 11.68 -13.84 4.80
C LYS A 30 11.24 -15.25 5.25
N LYS A 31 11.58 -16.26 4.43
CA LYS A 31 11.64 -17.72 4.68
C LYS A 31 10.39 -18.57 4.33
N ASN A 32 10.60 -19.49 3.37
CA ASN A 32 9.83 -20.68 2.94
C ASN A 32 8.47 -20.55 2.22
N CYS A 33 8.52 -20.49 0.88
CA CYS A 33 7.74 -21.21 -0.16
C CYS A 33 8.55 -20.96 -1.46
N GLY A 34 9.26 -21.89 -2.11
CA GLY A 34 8.87 -23.24 -2.48
C GLY A 34 8.18 -23.20 -3.85
N THR A 35 8.98 -23.22 -4.93
CA THR A 35 8.58 -23.53 -6.34
C THR A 35 7.34 -22.83 -6.88
N ASP A 36 7.52 -21.74 -7.62
CA ASP A 36 6.58 -21.35 -8.68
C ASP A 36 7.38 -20.79 -9.85
N ASP A 37 7.94 -21.74 -10.59
CA ASP A 37 8.27 -21.62 -12.00
C ASP A 37 6.95 -21.33 -12.72
N CYS A 38 6.69 -20.09 -13.16
CA CYS A 38 5.70 -19.84 -14.23
C CYS A 38 5.74 -18.40 -14.75
N GLY A 39 6.34 -18.23 -15.93
CA GLY A 39 5.85 -17.20 -16.87
C GLY A 39 6.89 -16.35 -17.61
N CYS A 40 8.19 -16.56 -17.45
CA CYS A 40 9.18 -15.97 -18.35
C CYS A 40 9.47 -16.93 -19.51
N HIS A 41 8.81 -16.70 -20.65
CA HIS A 41 9.28 -17.10 -21.97
C HIS A 41 8.94 -16.00 -22.98
#